data_AF-A0A8T2SC55-F1
#
_entry.id   AF-A0A8T2SC55-F1
#
_cell.length_a   1.000
_cell.length_b   1.000
_cell.length_c   1.000
_cell.angle_alpha   90.00
_cell.angle_beta   90.00
_cell.angle_gamma   90.00
#
_symmetry.space_group_name_H-M   'P 1'
#
loop_
_entity.id
_entity.type
_entity.pdbx_description
1 polymer ?
#
loop_
_entity_poly.entity_id
_entity_poly.type
_entity_poly.pdbx_seq_one_letter_code
_entity_poly.pdbx_strand_id
1 'polypeptide(L)'
;MAYRVARRGMATLGKDVSRNMEEAKHKALSLFKDSCRALPAIMDIYILQDTVSLSDLRSRIASEFRKHEGVKNPQVADLLIFKGQEELNNILTQSKQRHHIITQYVVGTEGMVQPLKLGIVDHDESDFLRKFYVSNRT
;
A
#
# COMPACT_ATOMS: atom_id res chain seq x y z
N MET A 1 12.80 -12.92 22.16
CA MET A 1 12.18 -13.68 21.04
C MET A 1 12.24 -12.96 19.69
N ALA A 2 12.34 -11.62 19.62
CA ALA A 2 12.39 -10.85 18.37
C ALA A 2 13.60 -11.14 17.44
N TYR A 3 14.78 -11.42 18.00
CA TYR A 3 16.00 -11.67 17.20
C TYR A 3 15.98 -12.95 16.35
N ARG A 4 15.08 -13.90 16.64
CA ARG A 4 15.01 -15.19 15.94
C ARG A 4 14.14 -15.12 14.68
N VAL A 5 13.22 -14.14 14.62
CA VAL A 5 12.37 -13.88 13.46
C VAL A 5 13.12 -13.06 12.40
N ALA A 6 13.85 -12.02 12.82
CA ALA A 6 14.64 -11.17 11.92
C ALA A 6 15.75 -11.94 11.17
N ARG A 7 16.40 -12.92 11.81
CA ARG A 7 17.40 -13.78 11.16
C ARG A 7 16.82 -14.75 10.14
N ARG A 8 15.54 -15.10 10.24
CA ARG A 8 14.88 -16.02 9.30
C ARG A 8 14.56 -15.33 7.98
N GLY A 9 14.20 -14.03 8.01
CA GLY A 9 13.98 -13.22 6.82
C GLY A 9 15.28 -12.89 6.06
N MET A 10 16.40 -12.65 6.75
CA MET A 10 17.67 -12.37 6.07
C MET A 10 18.32 -13.60 5.40
N ALA A 11 18.06 -14.81 5.91
CA ALA A 11 18.67 -16.04 5.38
C ALA A 11 17.96 -16.58 4.12
N THR A 12 16.73 -16.18 3.84
CA THR A 12 15.98 -16.58 2.63
C THR A 12 16.25 -15.68 1.42
N LEU A 13 16.74 -14.45 1.64
CA LEU A 13 17.04 -13.50 0.56
C LEU A 13 18.05 -14.02 -0.48
N GLY A 14 18.94 -14.96 -0.11
CA GLY A 14 19.95 -15.50 -1.02
C GLY A 14 19.46 -16.62 -1.94
N LYS A 15 18.28 -17.23 -1.69
CA LYS A 15 17.82 -18.43 -2.40
C LYS A 15 16.71 -18.17 -3.42
N ASP A 16 15.97 -17.08 -3.27
CA ASP A 16 14.77 -16.76 -4.06
C ASP A 16 14.91 -15.49 -4.91
N VAL A 17 16.15 -15.10 -5.29
CA VAL A 17 16.37 -13.97 -6.21
C VAL A 17 15.98 -14.41 -7.63
N SER A 18 15.07 -13.64 -8.22
CA SER A 18 14.60 -13.82 -9.59
C SER A 18 15.74 -13.64 -10.57
N ARG A 19 15.91 -14.61 -11.46
CA ARG A 19 16.97 -14.57 -12.49
C ARG A 19 16.59 -13.68 -13.67
N ASN A 20 15.29 -13.49 -13.89
CA ASN A 20 14.74 -12.70 -14.97
C ASN A 20 13.49 -11.92 -14.50
N MET A 21 13.05 -10.97 -15.33
CA MET A 21 11.86 -10.16 -15.03
C MET A 21 10.57 -10.96 -15.05
N GLU A 22 10.53 -12.10 -15.74
CA GLU A 22 9.34 -12.93 -15.85
C GLU A 22 9.05 -13.67 -14.54
N GLU A 23 10.07 -14.24 -13.92
CA GLU A 23 10.00 -14.84 -12.58
C GLU A 23 9.58 -13.81 -11.53
N ALA A 24 10.16 -12.60 -11.58
CA ALA A 24 9.77 -11.50 -10.70
C ALA A 24 8.29 -11.10 -10.90
N LYS A 25 7.80 -11.06 -12.15
CA LYS A 25 6.38 -10.81 -12.44
C LYS A 25 5.48 -11.90 -11.89
N HIS A 26 5.85 -13.17 -12.05
CA HIS A 26 5.10 -14.28 -11.47
C HIS A 26 5.01 -14.19 -9.95
N LYS A 27 6.12 -13.87 -9.27
CA LYS A 27 6.15 -13.65 -7.82
C LYS A 27 5.30 -12.45 -7.40
N ALA A 28 5.37 -11.33 -8.13
CA ALA A 28 4.54 -10.16 -7.89
C ALA A 28 3.04 -10.47 -8.04
N LEU A 29 2.65 -11.24 -9.05
CA LEU A 29 1.26 -11.68 -9.24
C LEU A 29 0.81 -12.66 -8.16
N SER A 30 1.70 -13.54 -7.66
CA SER A 30 1.39 -14.40 -6.52
C SER A 30 1.11 -13.56 -5.28
N LEU A 31 2.00 -12.61 -4.96
CA LEU A 31 1.81 -11.69 -3.84
C LEU A 31 0.50 -10.91 -3.97
N PHE A 32 0.20 -10.37 -5.16
CA PHE A 32 -1.05 -9.66 -5.41
C PHE A 32 -2.29 -10.52 -5.10
N LYS A 33 -2.29 -11.78 -5.56
CA LYS A 33 -3.38 -12.73 -5.28
C LYS A 33 -3.48 -13.04 -3.79
N ASP A 34 -2.36 -13.24 -3.12
CA ASP A 34 -2.31 -13.53 -1.69
C ASP A 34 -2.82 -12.34 -0.87
N SER A 35 -2.42 -11.12 -1.21
CA SER A 35 -2.97 -9.89 -0.61
C SER A 35 -4.48 -9.79 -0.81
N CYS A 36 -4.98 -10.05 -2.02
CA CYS A 36 -6.42 -10.00 -2.31
C CYS A 36 -7.23 -11.05 -1.54
N ARG A 37 -6.65 -12.23 -1.26
CA ARG A 37 -7.25 -13.30 -0.45
C ARG A 37 -7.23 -12.98 1.04
N ALA A 38 -6.21 -12.26 1.51
CA ALA A 38 -6.07 -11.84 2.89
C ALA A 38 -6.98 -10.65 3.26
N LEU A 39 -7.38 -9.82 2.29
CA LEU A 39 -8.17 -8.62 2.52
C LEU A 39 -9.46 -8.82 3.35
N PRO A 40 -10.31 -9.84 3.11
CA PRO A 40 -11.50 -10.08 3.95
C PRO A 40 -11.14 -10.26 5.43
N ALA A 41 -10.11 -11.05 5.73
CA ALA A 41 -9.64 -11.25 7.10
C ALA A 41 -9.11 -9.94 7.71
N ILE A 42 -8.39 -9.13 6.94
CA ILE A 42 -7.90 -7.81 7.38
C ILE A 42 -9.09 -6.87 7.70
N MET A 43 -10.14 -6.87 6.88
CA MET A 43 -11.33 -6.06 7.15
C MET A 43 -12.00 -6.42 8.48
N ASP A 44 -12.04 -7.70 8.81
CA ASP A 44 -12.64 -8.20 10.06
C ASP A 44 -11.73 -7.93 11.27
N ILE A 45 -10.42 -8.19 11.17
CA ILE A 45 -9.44 -7.96 12.23
C ILE A 45 -9.40 -6.49 12.67
N TYR A 46 -9.50 -5.58 11.72
CA TYR A 46 -9.38 -4.13 11.97
C TYR A 46 -10.71 -3.39 11.96
N ILE A 47 -11.84 -4.09 11.78
CA ILE A 47 -13.19 -3.52 11.74
C ILE A 47 -13.22 -2.32 10.77
N LEU A 48 -12.94 -2.58 9.49
CA LEU A 48 -12.83 -1.53 8.45
C LEU A 48 -14.12 -1.33 7.63
N GLN A 49 -15.16 -2.10 7.91
CA GLN A 49 -16.41 -2.14 7.13
C GLN A 49 -17.14 -0.78 7.09
N ASP A 50 -16.89 0.09 8.06
CA ASP A 50 -17.43 1.45 8.19
C ASP A 50 -16.67 2.51 7.38
N THR A 51 -15.41 2.22 7.01
CA THR A 51 -14.51 3.22 6.41
C THR A 51 -14.21 2.98 4.93
N VAL A 52 -14.18 1.73 4.49
CA VAL A 52 -13.77 1.38 3.12
C VAL A 52 -14.43 0.10 2.65
N SER A 53 -14.75 0.03 1.35
CA SER A 53 -15.24 -1.21 0.75
C SER A 53 -14.09 -2.15 0.38
N LEU A 54 -14.37 -3.45 0.35
CA LEU A 54 -13.41 -4.48 -0.09
C LEU A 54 -12.96 -4.25 -1.56
N SER A 55 -13.84 -3.68 -2.39
CA SER A 55 -13.52 -3.31 -3.77
C SER A 55 -12.48 -2.18 -3.82
N ASP A 56 -12.66 -1.15 -3.00
CA ASP A 56 -11.73 -0.02 -2.93
C ASP A 56 -10.36 -0.46 -2.45
N LEU A 57 -10.28 -1.34 -1.44
CA LEU A 57 -9.02 -1.90 -0.98
C LEU A 57 -8.30 -2.68 -2.08
N ARG A 58 -9.00 -3.50 -2.87
CA ARG A 58 -8.41 -4.20 -4.02
C ARG A 58 -7.89 -3.23 -5.08
N SER A 59 -8.65 -2.19 -5.38
CA SER A 59 -8.25 -1.14 -6.33
C SER A 59 -7.01 -0.38 -5.85
N ARG A 60 -6.89 -0.11 -4.55
CA ARG A 60 -5.71 0.54 -3.95
C ARG A 60 -4.47 -0.34 -4.02
N ILE A 61 -4.59 -1.62 -3.65
CA ILE A 61 -3.50 -2.58 -3.83
C ILE A 61 -3.08 -2.61 -5.31
N ALA A 62 -4.02 -2.75 -6.25
CA ALA A 62 -3.70 -2.72 -7.67
C ALA A 62 -3.02 -1.41 -8.11
N SER A 63 -3.35 -0.27 -7.50
CA SER A 63 -2.67 1.00 -7.77
C SER A 63 -1.24 1.00 -7.24
N GLU A 64 -0.97 0.43 -6.07
CA GLU A 64 0.39 0.31 -5.53
C GLU A 64 1.28 -0.56 -6.42
N PHE A 65 0.76 -1.69 -6.91
CA PHE A 65 1.51 -2.53 -7.87
C PHE A 65 1.80 -1.77 -9.18
N ARG A 66 0.86 -0.98 -9.68
CA ARG A 66 1.04 -0.15 -10.89
C ARG A 66 2.05 0.98 -10.71
N LYS A 67 2.15 1.60 -9.53
CA LYS A 67 3.17 2.64 -9.24
C LYS A 67 4.60 2.14 -9.47
N HIS A 68 4.82 0.84 -9.37
CA HIS A 68 6.13 0.21 -9.52
C HIS A 68 6.31 -0.54 -10.85
N GLU A 69 5.39 -0.38 -11.81
CA GLU A 69 5.47 -1.04 -13.12
C GLU A 69 6.72 -0.64 -13.93
N GLY A 70 7.23 0.58 -13.70
CA GLY A 70 8.44 1.09 -14.38
C GLY A 70 9.77 0.44 -13.98
N VAL A 71 9.77 -0.50 -13.03
CA VAL A 71 10.98 -1.16 -12.55
C VAL A 71 11.49 -2.17 -13.58
N LYS A 72 12.70 -1.92 -14.10
CA LYS A 72 13.36 -2.76 -15.12
C LYS A 72 14.37 -3.76 -14.54
N ASN A 73 14.81 -3.57 -13.30
CA ASN A 73 15.81 -4.43 -12.66
C ASN A 73 15.11 -5.52 -11.83
N PRO A 74 15.35 -6.82 -12.10
CA PRO A 74 14.70 -7.92 -11.39
C PRO A 74 15.03 -7.94 -9.90
N GLN A 75 16.24 -7.56 -9.49
CA GLN A 75 16.63 -7.53 -8.08
C GLN A 75 15.86 -6.44 -7.30
N VAL A 76 15.58 -5.31 -7.96
CA VAL A 76 14.76 -4.23 -7.37
C VAL A 76 13.31 -4.69 -7.27
N ALA A 77 12.81 -5.43 -8.27
CA ALA A 77 11.48 -6.02 -8.22
C ALA A 77 11.35 -7.02 -7.06
N ASP A 78 12.33 -7.91 -6.86
CA ASP A 78 12.34 -8.83 -5.73
C ASP A 78 12.36 -8.12 -4.37
N LEU A 79 13.13 -7.03 -4.25
CA LEU A 79 13.14 -6.23 -3.03
C LEU A 79 11.77 -5.60 -2.75
N LEU A 80 11.07 -5.13 -3.79
CA LEU A 80 9.71 -4.59 -3.64
C LEU A 80 8.70 -5.67 -3.26
N ILE A 81 8.81 -6.87 -3.85
CA ILE A 81 7.99 -8.02 -3.50
C ILE A 81 8.22 -8.41 -2.03
N PHE A 82 9.48 -8.47 -1.60
CA PHE A 82 9.82 -8.75 -0.21
C PHE A 82 9.24 -7.71 0.76
N LYS A 83 9.36 -6.41 0.43
CA LYS A 83 8.73 -5.33 1.20
C LYS A 83 7.21 -5.50 1.29
N GLY A 84 6.56 -5.85 0.20
CA GLY A 84 5.12 -6.10 0.18
C GLY A 84 4.70 -7.32 1.00
N GLN A 85 5.49 -8.40 0.97
CA GLN A 85 5.27 -9.59 1.81
C GLN A 85 5.40 -9.28 3.29
N GLU A 86 6.47 -8.57 3.69
CA GLU A 86 6.70 -8.16 5.07
C GLU A 86 5.60 -7.22 5.56
N GLU A 87 5.17 -6.27 4.73
CA GLU A 87 4.06 -5.37 5.05
C GLU A 87 2.74 -6.14 5.24
N LEU A 88 2.40 -7.07 4.34
CA LEU A 88 1.21 -7.92 4.49
C LEU A 88 1.27 -8.75 5.77
N ASN A 89 2.44 -9.32 6.08
CA ASN A 89 2.66 -10.09 7.30
C ASN A 89 2.45 -9.22 8.55
N ASN A 90 3.03 -8.02 8.60
CA ASN A 90 2.86 -7.08 9.71
C ASN A 90 1.39 -6.70 9.97
N ILE A 91 0.60 -6.60 8.90
CA ILE A 91 -0.85 -6.33 9.00
C ILE A 91 -1.57 -7.57 9.55
N LEU A 92 -1.26 -8.76 9.05
CA LEU A 92 -1.90 -10.01 9.48
C LEU A 92 -1.54 -10.39 10.92
N THR A 93 -0.30 -10.15 11.36
CA THR A 93 0.17 -10.40 12.73
C THR A 93 -0.25 -9.32 13.72
N GLN A 94 -1.06 -8.35 13.28
CA GLN A 94 -1.50 -7.22 14.10
C GLN A 94 -0.35 -6.43 14.73
N SER A 95 0.79 -6.37 14.03
CA SER A 95 1.94 -5.55 14.45
C SER A 95 1.69 -4.06 14.21
N LYS A 96 0.65 -3.71 13.43
CA LYS A 96 0.12 -2.36 13.26
C LYS A 96 -1.28 -2.26 13.90
N GLN A 97 -1.61 -1.09 14.42
CA GLN A 97 -2.97 -0.77 14.89
C GLN A 97 -3.90 -0.26 13.78
N ARG A 98 -5.22 -0.32 14.00
CA ARG A 98 -6.29 0.13 13.07
C ARG A 98 -6.03 1.53 12.49
N HIS A 99 -5.62 2.48 13.31
CA HIS A 99 -5.40 3.86 12.85
C HIS A 99 -4.27 3.96 11.82
N HIS A 100 -3.23 3.12 11.91
CA HIS A 100 -2.17 3.07 10.89
C HIS A 100 -2.73 2.60 9.54
N ILE A 101 -3.59 1.58 9.57
CA ILE A 101 -4.20 1.02 8.36
C ILE A 101 -5.13 2.05 7.71
N ILE A 102 -5.95 2.73 8.51
CA ILE A 102 -6.85 3.77 8.03
C ILE A 102 -6.06 4.93 7.42
N THR A 103 -5.07 5.47 8.13
CA THR A 103 -4.27 6.60 7.64
C THR A 103 -3.54 6.26 6.35
N GLN A 104 -2.90 5.09 6.27
CA GLN A 104 -2.07 4.71 5.13
C GLN A 104 -2.89 4.22 3.93
N TYR A 105 -3.91 3.38 4.17
CA TYR A 105 -4.61 2.65 3.10
C TYR A 105 -6.06 3.08 2.89
N VAL A 106 -6.68 3.90 3.76
CA VAL A 106 -8.05 4.40 3.58
C VAL A 106 -8.09 5.89 3.28
N VAL A 107 -7.31 6.68 3.99
CA VAL A 107 -7.24 8.14 3.79
C VAL A 107 -6.32 8.48 2.60
N GLY A 108 -5.20 7.77 2.46
CA GLY A 108 -4.19 8.06 1.45
C GLY A 108 -3.38 9.32 1.80
N THR A 109 -2.35 9.62 1.00
CA THR A 109 -1.44 10.77 1.19
C THR A 109 -2.11 12.14 1.14
N GLU A 110 -3.40 12.21 0.78
CA GLU A 110 -4.17 13.44 0.68
C GLU A 110 -4.91 13.82 1.98
N GLY A 111 -4.75 13.04 3.06
CA GLY A 111 -5.28 13.39 4.37
C GLY A 111 -6.82 13.29 4.48
N MET A 112 -7.34 13.45 5.70
CA MET A 112 -8.78 13.29 6.01
C MET A 112 -9.68 14.39 5.42
N VAL A 113 -9.10 15.30 4.65
CA VAL A 113 -9.79 16.43 4.04
C VAL A 113 -9.78 16.19 2.54
N GLN A 114 -10.80 15.51 2.02
CA GLN A 114 -11.14 15.70 0.61
C GLN A 114 -11.84 17.05 0.53
N PRO A 115 -11.19 18.15 0.08
CA PRO A 115 -11.90 19.39 -0.18
C PRO A 115 -13.04 19.19 -1.19
N LEU A 116 -12.98 18.14 -2.02
CA LEU A 116 -14.00 17.80 -3.00
C LEU A 116 -15.37 17.38 -2.42
N LYS A 117 -15.49 17.07 -1.12
CA LYS A 117 -16.80 16.73 -0.51
C LYS A 117 -17.41 17.84 0.33
N LEU A 118 -16.69 18.94 0.56
CA LEU A 118 -17.19 20.07 1.33
C LEU A 118 -17.76 21.14 0.39
N GLY A 119 -18.76 20.83 -0.44
CA GLY A 119 -19.69 21.79 -1.06
C GLY A 119 -19.14 23.07 -1.73
N ILE A 120 -17.83 23.19 -1.98
CA ILE A 120 -17.26 24.33 -2.68
C ILE A 120 -17.48 24.03 -4.16
N VAL A 121 -18.54 24.64 -4.68
CA VAL A 121 -18.82 24.74 -6.11
C VAL A 121 -17.54 25.23 -6.78
N ASP A 122 -16.94 24.38 -7.62
CA ASP A 122 -15.81 24.72 -8.48
C ASP A 122 -16.24 25.86 -9.41
N HIS A 123 -15.95 27.09 -9.00
CA HIS A 123 -16.00 28.26 -9.86
C HIS A 123 -14.57 28.59 -10.25
N ASP A 124 -14.11 28.05 -11.38
CA ASP A 124 -13.05 28.63 -12.22
C ASP A 124 -11.76 29.10 -11.49
N GLU A 125 -11.35 28.44 -10.41
CA GLU A 125 -10.13 28.77 -9.69
C GLU A 125 -8.94 28.05 -10.33
N SER A 126 -8.01 28.83 -10.90
CA SER A 126 -6.78 28.27 -11.44
C SER A 126 -5.97 27.48 -10.39
N ASP A 127 -5.28 26.42 -10.83
CA ASP A 127 -4.36 25.63 -10.00
C ASP A 127 -3.35 26.48 -9.23
N PHE A 128 -3.00 27.66 -9.78
CA PHE A 128 -2.14 28.65 -9.14
C PHE A 128 -2.80 29.26 -7.90
N LEU A 129 -4.05 29.75 -8.00
CA LEU A 129 -4.76 30.39 -6.88
C LEU A 129 -4.95 29.40 -5.72
N ARG A 130 -5.29 28.16 -6.04
CA ARG A 130 -5.45 27.09 -5.04
C ARG A 130 -4.15 26.82 -4.29
N LYS A 131 -3.02 26.73 -5.00
CA LYS A 131 -1.69 26.55 -4.39
C LYS A 131 -1.23 27.78 -3.61
N PHE A 132 -1.55 28.99 -4.09
CA PHE A 132 -1.23 30.25 -3.43
C PHE A 132 -1.90 30.34 -2.05
N TYR A 133 -3.19 30.05 -1.93
CA TYR A 133 -3.90 30.10 -0.65
C TYR A 133 -3.49 29.01 0.33
N VAL A 134 -3.10 27.82 -0.15
CA VAL A 134 -2.58 26.74 0.71
C VAL A 134 -1.17 27.04 1.22
N SER A 135 -0.30 27.59 0.35
CA SER A 135 1.11 27.84 0.67
C SER A 135 1.34 29.02 1.62
N ASN A 136 0.36 29.92 1.78
CA ASN A 136 0.52 31.16 2.54
C ASN A 136 -0.11 31.12 3.95
N ARG A 137 -0.39 29.93 4.49
CA ARG A 137 -0.70 29.78 5.91
C ARG A 137 0.61 29.81 6.70
N THR A 138 0.80 30.90 7.45
CA THR A 138 1.85 31.12 8.47
C THR A 138 2.22 29.89 9.27
#